data_AF-A0A9N9GN97-F1
#
_entry.id   AF-A0A9N9GN97-F1
#
_cell.length_a   1.000
_cell.length_b   1.000
_cell.length_c   1.000
_cell.angle_alpha   90.00
_cell.angle_beta   90.00
_cell.angle_gamma   90.00
#
_symmetry.space_group_name_H-M   'P 1'
#
loop_
_entity.id
_entity.type
_entity.pdbx_description
1 polymer ?
#
loop_
_entity_poly.entity_id
_entity_poly.type
_entity_poly.pdbx_seq_one_letter_code
_entity_poly.pdbx_strand_id
1 'polypeptide(L)'
;MSSVKLATLLVRTLAKPIANSIKEYSKNHRRFREACISFAQATHRLEMKLKMNLLGQKSAPIRPLKDAKAVEMGANFVGETIVFGVASGLIIWEQRRSYKSNRDKYEECMKSTEELKKQLQKEIEQLRKERHGDSCSCKMTQRKN
;
A
#
# COMPACT_ATOMS: atom_id res chain seq x y z
N MET A 1 -11.93 -4.94 -16.98
CA MET A 1 -12.01 -6.33 -17.49
C MET A 1 -10.63 -7.00 -17.62
N SER A 2 -9.60 -6.32 -18.15
CA SER A 2 -8.30 -6.94 -18.47
C SER A 2 -7.36 -7.15 -17.26
N SER A 3 -7.37 -6.24 -16.28
CA SER A 3 -6.52 -6.32 -15.08
C SER A 3 -6.88 -7.50 -14.17
N VAL A 4 -8.18 -7.76 -13.96
CA VAL A 4 -8.66 -8.90 -13.15
C VAL A 4 -8.27 -10.24 -13.79
N LYS A 5 -8.30 -10.34 -15.12
CA LYS A 5 -7.88 -11.53 -15.86
C LYS A 5 -6.38 -11.79 -15.75
N LEU A 6 -5.56 -10.73 -15.85
CA LEU A 6 -4.11 -10.82 -15.64
C LEU A 6 -3.75 -11.19 -14.20
N ALA A 7 -4.43 -10.60 -13.21
CA ALA A 7 -4.23 -10.94 -11.81
C ALA A 7 -4.57 -12.41 -11.52
N THR A 8 -5.69 -12.89 -12.06
CA THR A 8 -6.13 -14.28 -11.86
C THR A 8 -5.23 -15.28 -12.59
N LEU A 9 -4.69 -14.92 -13.75
CA LEU A 9 -3.67 -15.68 -14.46
C LEU A 9 -2.37 -15.76 -13.67
N LEU A 10 -1.84 -14.62 -13.21
CA LEU A 10 -0.62 -14.55 -12.39
C LEU A 10 -0.74 -15.38 -11.12
N VAL A 11 -1.88 -15.29 -10.42
CA VAL A 11 -2.13 -16.11 -9.23
C VAL A 11 -2.11 -17.61 -9.58
N ARG A 12 -2.71 -18.04 -10.70
CA ARG A 12 -2.67 -19.45 -11.11
C ARG A 12 -1.30 -19.92 -11.61
N THR A 13 -0.57 -19.08 -12.34
CA THR A 13 0.77 -19.39 -12.87
C THR A 13 1.86 -19.29 -11.83
N LEU A 14 1.64 -18.60 -10.71
CA LEU A 14 2.61 -18.52 -9.62
C LEU A 14 2.24 -19.50 -8.51
N ALA A 15 0.98 -19.60 -8.10
CA ALA A 15 0.59 -20.45 -6.96
C ALA A 15 0.87 -21.95 -7.16
N LYS A 16 0.61 -22.51 -8.34
CA LYS A 16 0.82 -23.96 -8.58
C LYS A 16 2.30 -24.34 -8.74
N PRO A 17 3.08 -23.71 -9.63
CA PRO A 17 4.48 -24.09 -9.79
C PRO A 17 5.36 -23.62 -8.62
N ILE A 18 5.06 -22.52 -7.95
CA ILE A 18 5.85 -22.11 -6.76
C ILE A 18 5.65 -23.10 -5.61
N ALA A 19 4.41 -23.52 -5.33
CA ALA A 19 4.15 -24.50 -4.28
C ALA A 19 4.82 -25.85 -4.56
N ASN A 20 4.83 -26.31 -5.81
CA ASN A 20 5.46 -27.56 -6.20
C ASN A 20 7.00 -27.44 -6.26
N SER A 21 7.53 -26.40 -6.89
CA SER A 21 8.96 -26.17 -7.03
C SER A 21 9.63 -25.94 -5.69
N ILE A 22 9.02 -25.20 -4.75
CA ILE A 22 9.65 -24.98 -3.44
C ILE A 22 9.58 -26.25 -2.56
N LYS A 23 8.52 -27.06 -2.66
CA LYS A 23 8.45 -28.39 -1.99
C LYS A 23 9.51 -29.36 -2.50
N GLU A 24 9.88 -29.27 -3.78
CA GLU A 24 10.94 -30.09 -4.37
C GLU A 24 12.33 -29.53 -4.07
N TYR A 25 12.51 -28.21 -4.11
CA TYR A 25 13.76 -27.53 -3.74
C TYR A 25 14.14 -27.73 -2.27
N SER A 26 13.16 -27.78 -1.38
CA SER A 26 13.37 -28.00 0.06
C SER A 26 13.74 -29.45 0.42
N LYS A 27 13.50 -30.41 -0.48
CA LYS A 27 14.03 -31.78 -0.37
C LYS A 27 15.47 -31.87 -0.91
N ASN A 28 15.79 -31.09 -1.94
CA ASN A 28 17.08 -31.17 -2.64
C ASN A 28 18.18 -30.26 -2.04
N HIS A 29 17.84 -29.11 -1.44
CA HIS A 29 18.83 -28.18 -0.87
C HIS A 29 18.83 -28.14 0.66
N ARG A 30 19.83 -28.79 1.26
CA ARG A 30 20.06 -28.82 2.71
C ARG A 30 20.31 -27.43 3.33
N ARG A 31 20.96 -26.52 2.59
CA ARG A 31 21.19 -25.12 2.99
C ARG A 31 19.91 -24.31 3.11
N PHE A 32 18.93 -24.54 2.25
CA PHE A 32 17.64 -23.86 2.31
C PHE A 32 16.81 -24.35 3.49
N ARG A 33 16.83 -25.66 3.76
CA ARG A 33 16.24 -26.26 4.95
C ARG A 33 16.83 -25.67 6.24
N GLU A 34 18.15 -25.56 6.32
CA GLU A 34 18.84 -24.92 7.45
C GLU A 34 18.48 -23.44 7.59
N ALA A 35 18.36 -22.70 6.48
CA ALA A 35 17.96 -21.30 6.49
C ALA A 35 16.51 -21.11 6.97
N CYS A 36 15.57 -21.96 6.56
CA CYS A 36 14.20 -21.91 7.06
C CYS A 36 14.12 -22.27 8.55
N ILE A 37 14.89 -23.26 9.00
CA ILE A 37 14.94 -23.66 10.42
C ILE A 37 15.57 -22.54 11.26
N SER A 38 16.67 -21.96 10.81
CA SER A 38 17.34 -20.86 11.52
C SER A 38 16.45 -19.62 11.58
N PHE A 39 15.72 -19.31 10.50
CA PHE A 39 14.76 -18.22 10.47
C PHE A 39 13.60 -18.47 11.43
N ALA A 40 12.96 -19.64 11.39
CA ALA A 40 11.86 -19.99 12.30
C ALA A 40 12.30 -19.92 13.78
N GLN A 41 13.51 -20.38 14.07
CA GLN A 41 14.11 -20.26 15.40
C GLN A 41 14.46 -18.80 15.75
N ALA A 42 14.89 -17.98 14.80
CA ALA A 42 15.18 -16.57 15.00
C ALA A 42 13.90 -15.78 15.32
N THR A 43 12.81 -16.02 14.60
CA THR A 43 11.52 -15.37 14.86
C THR A 43 10.99 -15.73 16.25
N HIS A 44 11.09 -17.00 16.63
CA HIS A 44 10.67 -17.43 17.96
C HIS A 44 11.58 -16.87 19.08
N ARG A 45 12.89 -16.76 18.83
CA ARG A 45 13.83 -16.08 19.74
C ARG A 45 13.50 -14.59 19.86
N LEU A 46 13.13 -13.94 18.76
CA LEU A 46 12.69 -12.54 18.74
C LEU A 46 11.40 -12.37 19.54
N GLU A 47 10.42 -13.25 19.33
CA GLU A 47 9.14 -13.22 20.04
C GLU A 47 9.34 -13.43 21.55
N MET A 48 10.19 -14.38 21.94
CA MET A 48 10.53 -14.61 23.35
C MET A 48 11.29 -13.42 23.96
N LYS A 49 12.21 -12.79 23.22
CA LYS A 49 12.90 -11.56 23.67
C LYS A 49 11.92 -10.40 23.83
N LEU A 50 11.00 -10.20 22.89
CA LEU A 50 9.97 -9.18 22.99
C LEU A 50 9.06 -9.45 24.19
N LYS A 51 8.56 -10.68 24.34
CA LYS A 51 7.71 -11.07 25.47
C LYS A 51 8.44 -10.93 26.81
N MET A 52 9.72 -11.24 26.88
CA MET A 52 10.52 -11.02 28.09
C MET A 52 10.72 -9.53 28.39
N ASN A 53 11.00 -8.71 27.38
CA ASN A 53 11.21 -7.27 27.58
C ASN A 53 9.91 -6.51 27.88
N LEU A 54 8.78 -6.95 27.33
CA LEU A 54 7.48 -6.27 27.49
C LEU A 54 6.65 -6.83 28.66
N LEU A 55 6.69 -8.14 28.91
CA LEU A 55 5.84 -8.83 29.89
C LEU A 55 6.62 -9.44 31.06
N GLY A 56 7.96 -9.40 31.05
CA GLY A 56 8.80 -9.89 32.17
C GLY A 56 8.70 -11.39 32.45
N GLN A 57 8.07 -12.19 31.57
CA GLN A 57 7.70 -13.57 31.85
C GLN A 57 8.86 -14.57 31.63
N LYS A 58 9.11 -15.47 32.59
CA LYS A 58 10.14 -16.52 32.53
C LYS A 58 9.82 -17.55 31.44
N SER A 59 10.72 -17.70 30.48
CA SER A 59 10.51 -18.48 29.24
C SER A 59 10.64 -19.99 29.50
N ALA A 60 9.70 -20.77 28.97
CA ALA A 60 9.71 -22.23 28.98
C ALA A 60 10.65 -22.78 27.87
N PRO A 61 11.24 -23.98 28.06
CA PRO A 61 12.21 -24.55 27.12
C PRO A 61 11.61 -24.75 25.72
N ILE A 62 12.30 -24.16 24.75
CA ILE A 62 11.93 -24.15 23.33
C ILE A 62 12.04 -25.58 22.79
N ARG A 63 10.91 -26.20 22.48
CA ARG A 63 10.89 -27.47 21.76
C ARG A 63 11.18 -27.17 20.28
N PRO A 64 12.23 -27.72 19.67
CA PRO A 64 12.43 -27.55 18.24
C PRO A 64 11.21 -28.08 17.49
N LEU A 65 10.57 -27.21 16.72
CA LEU A 65 9.42 -27.55 15.91
C LEU A 65 9.86 -28.59 14.87
N LYS A 66 9.12 -29.71 14.74
CA LYS A 66 9.43 -30.78 13.78
C LYS A 66 9.84 -30.18 12.43
N ASP A 67 11.06 -30.48 12.00
CA ASP A 67 11.72 -29.88 10.83
C ASP A 67 10.82 -29.81 9.57
N ALA A 68 9.93 -30.78 9.39
CA ALA A 68 8.97 -30.80 8.29
C ALA A 68 8.03 -29.58 8.25
N LYS A 69 7.53 -29.12 9.41
CA LYS A 69 6.59 -28.00 9.49
C LYS A 69 7.29 -26.65 9.29
N ALA A 70 8.51 -26.51 9.82
CA ALA A 70 9.33 -25.31 9.60
C ALA A 70 9.70 -25.14 8.12
N VAL A 71 10.00 -26.25 7.44
CA VAL A 71 10.29 -26.26 6.01
C VAL A 71 9.07 -25.88 5.17
N GLU A 72 7.89 -26.41 5.47
CA GLU A 72 6.65 -26.06 4.75
C GLU A 72 6.29 -24.57 4.91
N MET A 73 6.42 -24.02 6.12
CA MET A 73 6.16 -22.61 6.37
C MET A 73 7.19 -21.71 5.69
N GLY A 74 8.48 -22.06 5.76
CA GLY A 74 9.53 -21.30 5.10
C GLY A 74 9.41 -21.34 3.57
N ALA A 75 8.96 -22.47 3.02
CA ALA A 75 8.67 -22.62 1.61
C ALA A 75 7.57 -21.65 1.12
N ASN A 76 6.44 -21.61 1.84
CA ASN A 76 5.34 -20.72 1.51
C ASN A 76 5.75 -19.24 1.63
N PHE A 77 6.51 -18.88 2.65
CA PHE A 77 7.01 -17.51 2.85
C PHE A 77 7.93 -17.03 1.72
N VAL A 78 8.84 -17.89 1.25
CA VAL A 78 9.72 -17.56 0.12
C VAL A 78 8.93 -17.38 -1.17
N GLY A 79 7.93 -18.23 -1.41
CA GLY A 79 7.02 -18.07 -2.55
C GLY A 79 6.29 -16.73 -2.53
N GLU A 80 5.71 -16.38 -1.38
CA GLU A 80 5.01 -15.11 -1.18
C GLU A 80 5.93 -13.89 -1.32
N THR A 81 7.16 -13.97 -0.79
CA THR A 81 8.17 -12.91 -0.91
C THR A 81 8.58 -12.66 -2.36
N ILE A 82 8.72 -13.70 -3.19
CA ILE A 82 9.06 -13.54 -4.60
C ILE A 82 7.90 -12.87 -5.35
N VAL A 83 6.66 -13.30 -5.11
CA VAL A 83 5.48 -12.70 -5.76
C VAL A 83 5.33 -11.23 -5.37
N PHE A 84 5.45 -10.90 -4.09
CA PHE A 84 5.42 -9.52 -3.63
C PHE A 84 6.63 -8.72 -4.10
N GLY A 85 7.81 -9.32 -4.19
CA GLY A 85 9.01 -8.66 -4.69
C GLY A 85 8.88 -8.25 -6.15
N VAL A 86 8.37 -9.14 -7.00
CA VAL A 86 8.10 -8.84 -8.42
C VAL A 86 6.99 -7.79 -8.55
N ALA A 87 5.87 -7.95 -7.82
CA ALA A 87 4.77 -6.99 -7.86
C ALA A 87 5.20 -5.59 -7.39
N SER A 88 5.88 -5.51 -6.25
CA SER A 88 6.38 -4.25 -5.68
C SER A 88 7.44 -3.63 -6.57
N GLY A 89 8.35 -4.44 -7.13
CA GLY A 89 9.38 -3.99 -8.07
C GLY A 89 8.79 -3.36 -9.33
N LEU A 90 7.76 -3.99 -9.91
CA LEU A 90 7.05 -3.45 -11.09
C LEU A 90 6.36 -2.13 -10.77
N ILE A 91 5.65 -2.05 -9.64
CA ILE A 91 4.98 -0.81 -9.21
C ILE A 91 6.00 0.31 -9.01
N ILE A 92 7.09 0.05 -8.28
CA ILE A 92 8.14 1.05 -8.02
C ILE A 92 8.83 1.47 -9.33
N TRP A 93 9.09 0.53 -10.24
CA TRP A 93 9.69 0.81 -11.53
C TRP A 93 8.80 1.67 -12.42
N GLU A 94 7.51 1.35 -12.49
CA GLU A 94 6.52 2.16 -13.20
C GLU A 94 6.38 3.55 -12.57
N GLN A 95 6.34 3.66 -11.24
CA GLN A 95 6.33 4.95 -10.56
C GLN A 95 7.58 5.75 -10.91
N ARG A 96 8.78 5.17 -10.77
CA ARG A 96 10.06 5.81 -11.12
C ARG A 96 10.10 6.28 -12.57
N ARG A 97 9.56 5.50 -13.51
CA ARG A 97 9.43 5.85 -14.93
C ARG A 97 8.39 6.96 -15.16
N SER A 98 7.27 6.90 -14.46
CA SER A 98 6.09 7.73 -14.69
C SER A 98 6.11 9.07 -13.93
N TYR A 99 6.98 9.25 -12.93
CA TYR A 99 7.18 10.54 -12.25
C TYR A 99 7.46 11.71 -13.19
N LYS A 100 8.02 11.47 -14.39
CA LYS A 100 8.26 12.54 -15.38
C LYS A 100 7.03 12.93 -16.20
N SER A 101 6.01 12.06 -16.34
CA SER A 101 4.81 12.34 -17.15
C SER A 101 3.53 12.52 -16.31
N ASN A 102 3.48 11.93 -15.12
CA ASN A 102 2.34 12.10 -14.21
C ASN A 102 2.35 13.46 -13.50
N ARG A 103 3.51 14.07 -13.21
CA ARG A 103 3.59 15.41 -12.58
C ARG A 103 2.85 16.46 -13.41
N ASP A 104 3.03 16.44 -14.72
CA ASP A 104 2.42 17.42 -15.62
C ASP A 104 0.88 17.34 -15.60
N LYS A 105 0.32 16.13 -15.51
CA LYS A 105 -1.14 15.91 -15.41
C LYS A 105 -1.72 16.38 -14.08
N TYR A 106 -0.99 16.21 -12.97
CA TYR A 106 -1.41 16.73 -11.67
C TYR A 106 -1.31 18.26 -11.61
N GLU A 107 -0.28 18.83 -12.24
CA GLU A 107 -0.08 20.28 -12.30
C GLU A 107 -1.14 20.98 -13.17
N GLU A 108 -1.53 20.36 -14.29
CA GLU A 108 -2.62 20.84 -15.14
C GLU A 108 -3.98 20.75 -14.44
N CYS A 109 -4.26 19.65 -13.73
CA CYS A 109 -5.49 19.50 -12.93
C CYS A 109 -5.57 20.54 -11.79
N MET A 110 -4.44 20.89 -11.18
CA MET A 110 -4.36 21.93 -10.14
C MET A 110 -4.64 23.32 -10.72
N LYS A 111 -4.14 23.63 -11.91
CA LYS A 111 -4.42 24.90 -12.59
C LYS A 111 -5.91 25.04 -12.93
N SER A 112 -6.54 24.00 -13.47
CA SER A 112 -7.98 24.04 -13.78
C SER A 112 -8.86 24.21 -12.54
N THR A 113 -8.49 23.61 -11.40
CA THR A 113 -9.23 23.81 -10.14
C THR A 113 -9.02 25.20 -9.55
N GLU A 114 -7.83 25.80 -9.73
CA GLU A 114 -7.54 27.15 -9.27
C GLU A 114 -8.24 28.22 -10.14
N GLU A 115 -8.31 28.03 -11.45
CA GLU A 115 -9.06 28.90 -12.37
C GLU A 115 -10.56 28.90 -12.09
N LEU A 116 -11.17 27.72 -11.90
CA LEU A 116 -12.59 27.62 -11.54
C LEU A 116 -12.88 28.35 -10.22
N LYS A 117 -11.99 28.21 -9.21
CA LYS A 117 -12.14 28.92 -7.93
C LYS A 117 -12.07 30.43 -8.11
N LYS A 118 -11.17 30.94 -8.95
CA LYS A 118 -11.06 32.37 -9.26
C LYS A 118 -12.31 32.90 -9.96
N GLN A 119 -12.91 32.14 -10.88
CA GLN A 119 -14.17 32.51 -11.53
C GLN A 119 -15.31 32.58 -10.51
N LEU A 120 -15.48 31.55 -9.68
CA LEU A 120 -16.46 31.52 -8.60
C LEU A 120 -16.29 32.68 -7.61
N GLN A 121 -15.06 33.03 -7.24
CA GLN A 121 -14.80 34.17 -6.35
C GLN A 121 -15.20 35.51 -6.97
N LYS A 122 -14.92 35.72 -8.26
CA LYS A 122 -15.31 36.95 -8.96
C LYS A 122 -16.82 37.11 -9.04
N GLU A 123 -17.52 36.01 -9.32
CA GLU A 123 -18.99 35.99 -9.40
C GLU A 123 -19.63 36.27 -8.03
N ILE A 124 -19.09 35.69 -6.94
CA ILE A 124 -19.50 36.02 -5.57
C ILE A 124 -19.25 37.50 -5.24
N GLU A 125 -18.13 38.07 -5.70
CA GLU A 125 -17.79 39.47 -5.45
C GLU A 125 -18.70 40.43 -6.24
N GLN A 126 -19.06 40.08 -7.47
CA GLN A 126 -20.04 40.82 -8.27
C GLN A 126 -21.43 40.80 -7.61
N LEU A 127 -21.93 39.63 -7.24
CA LEU A 127 -23.20 39.49 -6.53
C LEU A 127 -23.18 40.21 -5.17
N ARG A 128 -22.02 40.26 -4.49
CA ARG A 128 -21.86 41.03 -3.25
C ARG A 128 -21.97 42.53 -3.50
N LYS A 129 -21.43 43.05 -4.61
CA LYS A 129 -21.55 44.47 -4.99
C LYS A 129 -22.98 44.84 -5.38
N GLU A 130 -23.66 43.97 -6.13
CA GLU A 130 -25.08 44.15 -6.49
C GLU A 130 -25.96 44.20 -5.24
N ARG A 131 -25.81 43.25 -4.29
CA ARG A 131 -26.53 43.31 -3.00
C ARG A 131 -26.21 44.57 -2.18
N HIS A 132 -24.99 45.11 -2.28
CA HIS A 132 -24.62 46.34 -1.56
C HIS A 132 -25.23 47.60 -2.18
N GLY A 133 -25.47 47.61 -3.50
CA GLY A 133 -26.21 48.64 -4.21
C GLY A 133 -27.71 48.62 -3.88
N ASP A 134 -28.31 47.42 -3.83
CA ASP A 134 -29.73 47.23 -3.52
C ASP A 134 -30.06 47.63 -2.07
N SER A 135 -29.16 47.34 -1.12
CA SER A 135 -29.32 47.79 0.27
C SER A 135 -29.26 49.31 0.43
N CYS A 136 -28.59 50.03 -0.48
CA CYS A 136 -28.54 51.50 -0.47
C CYS A 136 -29.79 52.11 -1.12
N SER A 137 -30.33 51.46 -2.16
CA SER A 137 -31.59 51.84 -2.80
C SER A 137 -32.79 51.64 -1.86
N CYS A 138 -32.85 50.50 -1.14
CA CYS A 138 -33.96 50.18 -0.23
C CYS A 138 -34.03 51.10 1.01
N LYS A 139 -32.88 51.59 1.52
CA LYS A 139 -32.86 52.59 2.61
C LYS A 139 -33.32 53.97 2.18
N MET A 140 -33.17 54.34 0.90
CA MET A 140 -33.66 55.62 0.39
C MET A 140 -35.18 55.60 0.18
N THR A 141 -35.76 54.46 -0.19
CA THR A 141 -37.22 54.32 -0.36
C THR A 141 -37.95 54.30 0.98
N GLN A 142 -37.39 53.72 2.05
CA GLN A 142 -38.02 53.75 3.38
C GLN A 142 -37.87 55.08 4.14
N ARG A 143 -37.01 56.02 3.69
CA ARG A 143 -36.86 57.33 4.33
C ARG A 143 -37.77 58.41 3.72
N LYS A 144 -38.54 58.08 2.68
CA LYS A 144 -39.44 58.97 1.93
C LYS A 144 -40.93 58.70 2.20
N ASN A 145 -41.27 57.74 3.05
CA ASN A 145 -42.62 57.53 3.59
C ASN A 145 -42.65 57.85 5.08
#